data_AF-A0A9D8B8H0-F1
#
_entry.id   AF-A0A9D8B8H0-F1
#
_cell.length_a   1.000
_cell.length_b   1.000
_cell.length_c   1.000
_cell.angle_alpha   90.00
_cell.angle_beta   90.00
_cell.angle_gamma   90.00
#
_symmetry.space_group_name_H-M   'P 1'
#
loop_
_entity.id
_entity.type
_entity.pdbx_description
1 polymer ?
#
loop_
_entity_poly.entity_id
_entity_poly.type
_entity_poly.pdbx_seq_one_letter_code
_entity_poly.pdbx_strand_id
1 'polypeptide(L)' 'MMKVWGMLSAEDEKAGFDLVLDTDWYVVLLDHGKTIARFDPRDYTATELLIELEAVLQEIRAGSRVNH' A
#
# COMPACT_ATOMS: atom_id res chain seq x y z
N MET A 1 -1.86 -15.32 -3.44
CA MET A 1 -1.90 -13.87 -3.16
C MET A 1 -3.10 -13.29 -3.92
N MET A 2 -4.08 -12.72 -3.20
CA MET A 2 -5.27 -12.12 -3.81
C MET A 2 -5.11 -10.61 -3.88
N LYS A 3 -5.34 -10.00 -5.05
CA LYS A 3 -5.34 -8.53 -5.19
C LYS A 3 -6.55 -7.94 -4.45
N VAL A 4 -6.31 -6.89 -3.66
CA VAL A 4 -7.35 -6.14 -2.97
C VAL A 4 -7.71 -4.94 -3.82
N TRP A 5 -8.70 -5.12 -4.69
CA TRP A 5 -9.15 -4.07 -5.62
C TRP A 5 -10.01 -3.03 -4.90
N GLY A 6 -9.80 -1.75 -5.21
CA GLY A 6 -10.65 -0.64 -4.75
C GLY A 6 -10.18 0.11 -3.50
N MET A 7 -9.02 -0.23 -2.94
CA MET A 7 -8.39 0.54 -1.83
C MET A 7 -7.32 1.54 -2.31
N LEU A 8 -6.84 1.40 -3.54
CA LEU A 8 -5.91 2.33 -4.17
C LEU A 8 -6.63 3.19 -5.22
N SER A 9 -6.11 4.40 -5.45
CA SER A 9 -6.57 5.24 -6.56
C SER A 9 -6.05 4.68 -7.89
N ALA A 10 -6.80 4.89 -8.97
CA ALA A 10 -6.36 4.44 -10.31
C ALA A 10 -5.02 5.04 -10.76
N GLU A 11 -4.63 6.18 -10.19
CA GLU A 11 -3.31 6.80 -10.40
C GLU A 11 -2.19 6.01 -9.72
N ASP A 12 -2.41 5.49 -8.51
CA ASP A 12 -1.46 4.65 -7.79
C ASP A 12 -1.23 3.32 -8.50
N GLU A 13 -2.32 2.69 -8.94
CA GLU A 13 -2.24 1.45 -9.71
C GLU A 13 -1.45 1.65 -11.01
N LYS A 14 -1.63 2.79 -11.69
CA LYS A 14 -0.84 3.15 -12.88
C LYS A 14 0.61 3.48 -12.57
N ALA A 15 0.89 4.03 -11.39
CA ALA A 15 2.24 4.31 -10.94
C ALA A 15 3.04 3.04 -10.60
N GLY A 16 2.37 1.87 -10.54
CA GLY A 16 3.00 0.58 -10.26
C GLY A 16 2.79 0.09 -8.84
N PHE A 17 1.92 0.76 -8.06
CA PHE A 17 1.54 0.30 -6.73
C PHE A 17 0.48 -0.80 -6.82
N ASP A 18 0.62 -1.81 -5.98
CA ASP A 18 -0.34 -2.90 -5.85
C ASP A 18 -0.65 -3.14 -4.38
N LEU A 19 -1.94 -3.36 -4.07
CA LEU A 19 -2.37 -3.77 -2.74
C LEU A 19 -2.82 -5.22 -2.79
N VAL A 20 -2.24 -6.05 -1.94
CA VAL A 20 -2.47 -7.50 -1.94
C VAL A 20 -2.68 -8.03 -0.54
N LEU A 21 -3.49 -9.07 -0.43
CA LEU A 21 -3.63 -9.85 0.80
C LEU A 21 -2.68 -11.03 0.72
N ASP A 22 -1.74 -11.09 1.67
CA ASP A 22 -0.83 -12.21 1.81
C ASP A 22 -1.51 -13.44 2.46
N THR A 23 -0.88 -14.60 2.36
CA THR A 23 -1.29 -15.85 3.02
C THR A 23 -1.49 -15.74 4.53
N ASP A 24 -0.77 -14.84 5.19
CA ASP A 24 -0.92 -14.57 6.63
C ASP A 24 -2.06 -13.56 6.95
N TRP A 25 -2.91 -13.21 5.99
CA TRP A 25 -3.97 -12.18 6.13
C TRP A 25 -3.48 -10.75 6.34
N TYR A 26 -2.22 -10.46 5.99
CA TYR A 26 -1.72 -9.09 6.03
C TYR A 26 -2.03 -8.36 4.73
N VAL A 27 -2.38 -7.08 4.86
CA VAL A 27 -2.49 -6.17 3.72
C VAL A 27 -1.10 -5.67 3.40
N VAL A 28 -0.63 -5.95 2.20
CA VAL A 28 0.73 -5.63 1.75
C VAL A 28 0.64 -4.63 0.61
N LEU A 29 1.37 -3.53 0.76
CA LEU A 29 1.57 -2.53 -0.28
C LEU A 29 2.87 -2.87 -1.02
N LEU A 30 2.77 -2.97 -2.34
CA LEU A 30 3.86 -3.25 -3.25
C LEU A 30 4.14 -2.03 -4.13
N ASP A 31 5.40 -1.78 -4.44
CA ASP A 31 5.88 -0.85 -5.47
C ASP A 31 6.61 -1.64 -6.56
N HIS A 32 6.07 -1.67 -7.78
CA HIS A 32 6.60 -2.48 -8.88
C HIS A 32 6.87 -3.95 -8.50
N GLY A 33 5.98 -4.53 -7.68
CA GLY A 33 6.07 -5.91 -7.20
C GLY A 33 7.01 -6.14 -6.01
N LYS A 34 7.63 -5.08 -5.47
CA LYS A 34 8.44 -5.14 -4.24
C LYS A 34 7.64 -4.70 -3.03
N THR A 35 7.70 -5.46 -1.95
CA THR A 35 7.06 -5.07 -0.69
C THR A 35 7.70 -3.82 -0.10
N ILE A 36 6.87 -2.81 0.13
CA ILE A 36 7.27 -1.53 0.75
C ILE A 36 6.61 -1.33 2.12
N ALA A 37 5.40 -1.87 2.33
CA ALA A 37 4.73 -1.85 3.62
C ALA A 37 3.83 -3.07 3.83
N ARG A 38 3.64 -3.45 5.11
CA ARG A 38 2.80 -4.56 5.55
C ARG A 38 1.97 -4.09 6.74
N PHE A 39 0.66 -4.29 6.67
CA PHE A 39 -0.30 -3.88 7.68
C PHE A 39 -1.06 -5.11 8.18
N ASP A 40 -1.19 -5.25 9.48
CA ASP A 40 -2.07 -6.25 10.08
C ASP A 40 -3.48 -5.68 10.16
N PRO A 41 -4.46 -6.17 9.39
CA PRO A 41 -5.81 -5.60 9.39
C PRO A 41 -6.54 -5.75 10.74
N ARG A 42 -5.98 -6.48 11.71
CA ARG A 42 -6.53 -6.59 13.07
C ARG A 42 -6.14 -5.41 13.96
N ASP A 43 -5.07 -4.71 13.63
CA ASP A 43 -4.59 -3.55 14.39
C ASP A 43 -5.31 -2.25 13.99
N TYR A 44 -6.07 -2.27 12.88
CA TYR A 44 -6.71 -1.10 12.31
C TYR A 44 -8.19 -1.34 12.03
N THR A 45 -9.02 -0.31 12.20
CA THR A 45 -10.29 -0.26 11.48
C THR A 45 -10.05 -0.03 9.98
N ALA A 46 -11.06 -0.31 9.14
CA ALA A 46 -10.96 -0.09 7.70
C ALA A 46 -10.60 1.37 7.34
N THR A 47 -11.10 2.35 8.11
CA THR A 47 -10.81 3.77 7.90
C THR A 47 -9.37 4.11 8.30
N GLU A 48 -8.90 3.61 9.44
CA GLU A 48 -7.51 3.83 9.89
C GLU A 48 -6.52 3.23 8.91
N LEU A 49 -6.79 2.02 8.41
CA LEU A 49 -5.94 1.38 7.42
C LEU A 49 -5.84 2.20 6.12
N LEU A 50 -6.93 2.80 5.67
CA LEU A 50 -6.92 3.67 4.49
C LEU A 50 -6.10 4.95 4.71
N ILE A 51 -6.21 5.55 5.89
CA ILE A 51 -5.42 6.74 6.25
C ILE A 51 -3.93 6.41 6.28
N GLU A 52 -3.56 5.28 6.90
CA GLU A 52 -2.16 4.83 6.97
C GLU A 52 -1.61 4.48 5.57
N LEU A 53 -2.40 3.80 4.74
CA LEU A 53 -2.02 3.49 3.36
C LEU A 53 -1.79 4.77 2.55
N GLU A 54 -2.68 5.76 2.67
CA GLU A 54 -2.54 7.04 2.00
C GLU A 54 -1.30 7.79 2.50
N ALA A 55 -1.03 7.81 3.81
CA ALA A 55 0.15 8.43 4.38
C ALA A 55 1.44 7.82 3.80
N VAL A 56 1.56 6.49 3.78
CA VAL A 56 2.73 5.80 3.20
C VAL A 56 2.91 6.14 1.71
N LEU A 57 1.82 6.16 0.93
CA LEU A 57 1.88 6.55 -0.48
C LEU A 57 2.33 8.01 -0.66
N GLN A 58 1.83 8.93 0.17
CA GLN A 58 2.26 10.32 0.16
C GLN A 58 3.73 10.47 0.52
N GLU A 59 4.22 9.72 1.52
CA GLU A 59 5.62 9.70 1.90
C GLU A 59 6.52 9.20 0.77
N ILE A 60 6.12 8.16 0.04
CA ILE A 60 6.89 7.65 -1.11
C ILE A 60 6.90 8.67 -2.25
N ARG A 61 5.75 9.29 -2.54
CA ARG A 61 5.63 10.35 -3.55
C ARG A 61 6.49 11.57 -3.20
N ALA A 62 6.52 11.96 -1.93
CA ALA A 62 7.34 13.06 -1.43
C ALA A 62 8.83 12.67 -1.34
N GLY A 63 9.12 11.40 -1.06
CA GLY A 63 10.43 10.82 -0.80
C GLY A 63 11.22 10.38 -2.05
N SER A 64 10.59 10.30 -3.22
CA SER A 64 11.26 10.06 -4.52
C SER A 64 12.22 11.21 -4.93
N ARG A 65 12.47 12.18 -4.03
CA ARG A 65 13.44 13.27 -4.18
C ARG A 65 14.72 13.11 -3.34
N VAL A 66 14.89 12.02 -2.59
CA VAL A 66 16.09 11.82 -1.74
C VAL A 66 16.61 10.38 -1.84
N ASN A 67 17.44 10.11 -2.86
CA ASN A 67 18.67 9.31 -2.78
C ASN A 67 19.28 9.19 -4.18
N HIS A 68 20.34 9.96 -4.42
CA HIS A 68 21.20 9.92 -5.61
C HIS A 68 22.65 9.94 -5.15
#